data_AF-A0A923X3G2-F1
#
_entry.id   AF-A0A923X3G2-F1
#
_cell.length_a   1.000
_cell.length_b   1.000
_cell.length_c   1.000
_cell.angle_alpha   90.00
_cell.angle_beta   90.00
_cell.angle_gamma   90.00
#
_symmetry.space_group_name_H-M   'P 1'
#
loop_
_entity.id
_entity.type
_entity.pdbx_description
1 polymer ?
#
loop_
_entity_poly.entity_id
_entity_poly.type
_entity_poly.pdbx_seq_one_letter_code
_entity_poly.pdbx_strand_id
1 'polypeptide(L)'
;MKRFQSAFIFVTSIALILCVPSASAATKIGMACKKVGQSAKDSGKKYQCVKSGKKLIWLEKISTGDSNPQNKLDPKVQSFAWPSPDAKYITAVPVDLDQINSISKYASCSGHNRDGYTFDKILVTNLSLKHYWYPITTFQGTLDKVKVFAPFNGTVSTIQLEADKGGLGRPKNGNGLGLSTSEDKNVIFSFGHIYFSKKLKIGDSVKAGELLGYAALSDPNFDFDIDLEGKTHAPNGAEILGSIFDHMTKKVLDTFVAHSITPEEMKIPLAQRQSNPCDYNAGKGRTTSDWVALKGEKFATTEISTQNKLSNSNSGVKPAETQRPIASTESGNPNFQQLGTLCDPTKGASGKTSDGKDLLCNAASDGKSYWQIK
;
A
#
# COMPACT_ATOMS: atom_id res chain seq x y z
N MET A 1 -6.65 90.19 27.76
CA MET A 1 -5.31 89.92 27.18
C MET A 1 -5.03 88.41 27.28
N LYS A 2 -4.62 87.80 26.17
CA LYS A 2 -4.23 86.39 26.01
C LYS A 2 -3.06 86.00 26.93
N ARG A 3 -2.96 84.73 27.35
CA ARG A 3 -1.89 83.71 27.08
C ARG A 3 -2.36 82.35 27.68
N PHE A 4 -2.79 81.34 26.92
CA PHE A 4 -2.06 80.29 26.17
C PHE A 4 -1.36 79.19 27.01
N GLN A 5 -1.69 77.94 26.62
CA GLN A 5 -0.97 76.64 26.70
C GLN A 5 -1.51 75.64 27.76
N SER A 6 -2.23 74.59 27.34
CA SER A 6 -1.76 73.25 26.90
C SER A 6 -1.36 72.38 28.11
N ALA A 7 -1.74 71.11 28.32
CA ALA A 7 -2.43 70.11 27.53
C ALA A 7 -2.66 68.83 28.39
N PHE A 8 -3.32 67.84 27.78
CA PHE A 8 -3.26 66.39 28.04
C PHE A 8 -4.19 65.71 29.07
N ILE A 9 -5.30 65.23 28.49
CA ILE A 9 -6.08 64.01 28.75
C ILE A 9 -5.21 62.79 29.11
N PHE A 10 -5.63 61.96 30.07
CA PHE A 10 -5.57 60.49 29.93
C PHE A 10 -6.55 59.78 30.88
N VAL A 11 -7.63 59.26 30.30
CA VAL A 11 -8.50 58.23 30.89
C VAL A 11 -7.89 56.89 30.52
N THR A 12 -7.46 56.09 31.49
CA THR A 12 -6.99 54.72 31.27
C THR A 12 -7.79 53.74 32.12
N SER A 13 -8.93 53.32 31.59
CA SER A 13 -9.55 52.03 31.95
C SER A 13 -8.70 50.91 31.36
N ILE A 14 -7.90 50.25 32.19
CA ILE A 14 -7.27 48.96 31.85
C ILE A 14 -8.29 47.86 32.13
N ALA A 15 -9.07 47.52 31.11
CA ALA A 15 -9.77 46.25 31.05
C ALA A 15 -8.72 45.17 30.76
N LEU A 16 -8.33 44.42 31.79
CA LEU A 16 -7.42 43.30 31.69
C LEU A 16 -8.14 42.15 30.97
N ILE A 17 -8.12 42.18 29.63
CA ILE A 17 -8.53 41.06 28.79
C ILE A 17 -7.54 39.93 29.06
N LEU A 18 -7.98 38.92 29.80
CA LEU A 18 -7.33 37.62 29.89
C LEU A 18 -7.36 36.97 28.51
N CYS A 19 -6.41 37.34 27.65
CA CYS A 19 -6.03 36.54 26.50
C CYS A 19 -5.24 35.36 27.04
N VAL A 20 -5.96 34.34 27.54
CA VAL A 20 -5.34 33.04 27.81
C VAL A 20 -4.93 32.51 26.45
N PRO A 21 -3.64 32.31 26.14
CA PRO A 21 -3.29 31.50 25.00
C PRO A 21 -3.87 30.13 25.29
N SER A 22 -4.94 29.74 24.60
CA SER A 22 -5.35 28.35 24.56
C SER A 22 -4.13 27.60 24.05
N ALA A 23 -3.44 26.91 24.96
CA ALA A 23 -2.29 26.09 24.66
C ALA A 23 -2.76 25.06 23.63
N SER A 24 -2.52 25.36 22.36
CA SER A 24 -2.75 24.43 21.26
C SER A 24 -1.70 23.35 21.44
N ALA A 25 -2.10 22.23 22.05
CA ALA A 25 -1.27 21.05 22.12
C ALA A 25 -0.72 20.77 20.71
N ALA A 26 0.60 20.63 20.60
CA ALA A 26 1.28 20.32 19.35
C ALA A 26 0.57 19.13 18.67
N THR A 27 0.28 19.27 17.38
CA THR A 27 -0.53 18.28 16.64
C THR A 27 0.37 17.11 16.30
N LYS A 28 0.60 16.23 17.28
CA LYS A 28 1.40 15.03 17.08
C LYS A 28 0.58 13.98 16.35
N ILE A 29 1.20 13.36 15.34
CA ILE A 29 0.66 12.22 14.60
C ILE A 29 0.26 11.13 15.61
N GLY A 30 -0.93 10.54 15.43
CA GLY A 30 -1.48 9.49 16.30
C GLY A 30 -2.22 10.01 17.55
N MET A 31 -2.14 11.30 17.88
CA MET A 31 -2.88 11.87 19.01
C MET A 31 -4.38 11.96 18.72
N ALA A 32 -5.19 11.84 19.77
CA ALA A 32 -6.63 11.96 19.67
C ALA A 32 -7.06 13.33 19.12
N CYS A 33 -8.01 13.32 18.21
CA CYS A 33 -8.65 14.51 17.65
C CYS A 33 -10.16 14.46 17.88
N LYS A 34 -10.84 15.60 17.76
CA LYS A 34 -12.23 15.72 18.22
C LYS A 34 -13.26 15.29 17.18
N LYS A 35 -12.97 15.43 15.88
CA LYS A 35 -13.95 15.24 14.82
C LYS A 35 -13.32 14.79 13.50
N VAL A 36 -13.84 13.72 12.88
CA VAL A 36 -13.40 13.26 11.55
C VAL A 36 -13.43 14.42 10.55
N GLY A 37 -12.37 14.54 9.76
CA GLY A 37 -12.20 15.60 8.77
C GLY A 37 -11.65 16.91 9.33
N GLN A 38 -11.57 17.09 10.66
CA GLN A 38 -10.93 18.25 11.28
C GLN A 38 -9.49 18.36 10.75
N SER A 39 -9.06 19.55 10.34
CA SER A 39 -7.73 19.78 9.80
C SER A 39 -6.92 20.64 10.77
N ALA A 40 -5.61 20.38 10.84
CA ALA A 40 -4.65 21.16 11.61
C ALA A 40 -3.38 21.37 10.79
N LYS A 41 -2.57 22.36 11.18
CA LYS A 41 -1.24 22.60 10.61
C LYS A 41 -0.25 22.69 11.76
N ASP A 42 0.84 21.94 11.65
CA ASP A 42 1.94 21.99 12.61
C ASP A 42 3.26 21.87 11.84
N SER A 43 4.20 22.78 12.12
CA SER A 43 5.50 22.88 11.42
C SER A 43 5.43 22.82 9.88
N GLY A 44 4.43 23.45 9.25
CA GLY A 44 4.27 23.49 7.79
C GLY A 44 3.63 22.25 7.15
N LYS A 45 3.41 21.19 7.94
CA LYS A 45 2.69 19.98 7.52
C LYS A 45 1.20 20.14 7.81
N LYS A 46 0.34 19.67 6.89
CA LYS A 46 -1.11 19.60 7.15
C LYS A 46 -1.39 18.26 7.84
N TYR A 47 -2.36 18.26 8.74
CA TYR A 47 -2.85 17.06 9.42
C TYR A 47 -4.37 17.00 9.26
N GLN A 48 -4.91 15.79 9.19
CA GLN A 48 -6.34 15.55 9.19
C GLN A 48 -6.69 14.53 10.28
N CYS A 49 -7.77 14.83 10.99
CA CYS A 49 -8.39 13.94 11.93
C CYS A 49 -9.13 12.86 11.18
N VAL A 50 -8.74 11.60 11.36
CA VAL A 50 -9.36 10.46 10.68
C VAL A 50 -9.88 9.46 11.68
N LYS A 51 -10.85 8.64 11.25
CA LYS A 51 -11.33 7.52 12.04
C LYS A 51 -10.31 6.38 11.98
N SER A 52 -9.94 5.87 13.14
CA SER A 52 -9.00 4.76 13.29
C SER A 52 -9.61 3.76 14.28
N GLY A 53 -10.30 2.75 13.74
CA GLY A 53 -11.17 1.86 14.51
C GLY A 53 -12.30 2.64 15.20
N LYS A 54 -12.37 2.56 16.54
CA LYS A 54 -13.35 3.30 17.37
C LYS A 54 -12.87 4.69 17.81
N LYS A 55 -11.62 5.08 17.48
CA LYS A 55 -11.00 6.35 17.90
C LYS A 55 -10.82 7.31 16.73
N LEU A 56 -10.60 8.58 17.04
CA LEU A 56 -10.25 9.62 16.07
C LEU A 56 -8.83 10.10 16.34
N ILE A 57 -7.97 10.12 15.33
CA ILE A 57 -6.55 10.49 15.46
C ILE A 57 -6.08 11.48 14.39
N TRP A 58 -5.04 12.26 14.69
CA TRP A 58 -4.35 13.10 13.71
C TRP A 58 -3.39 12.28 12.83
N LEU A 59 -3.52 12.40 11.51
CA LEU A 59 -2.56 11.89 10.53
C LEU A 59 -2.08 13.00 9.60
N GLU A 60 -0.84 12.91 9.12
CA GLU A 60 -0.27 13.88 8.18
C GLU A 60 -0.96 13.78 6.80
N LYS A 61 -1.30 14.94 6.24
CA LYS A 61 -1.94 15.14 4.95
C LYS A 61 -0.97 15.91 4.06
N ILE A 62 -0.74 15.41 2.85
CA ILE A 62 0.05 16.15 1.86
C ILE A 62 -0.90 17.07 1.07
N SER A 63 -0.48 18.33 0.89
CA SER A 63 -1.23 19.33 0.15
C SER A 63 -1.04 19.13 -1.35
N THR A 64 -2.04 18.61 -2.06
CA THR A 64 -2.13 18.84 -3.50
C THR A 64 -2.84 20.18 -3.72
N GLY A 65 -2.23 21.05 -4.52
CA GLY A 65 -2.63 22.45 -4.73
C GLY A 65 -4.10 22.64 -5.12
N ASP A 66 -4.60 23.81 -4.73
CA ASP A 66 -5.99 24.26 -4.86
C ASP A 66 -6.51 24.17 -6.31
N SER A 67 -7.68 23.58 -6.46
CA SER A 67 -8.55 23.80 -7.61
C SER A 67 -9.11 25.21 -7.55
N ASN A 68 -8.59 26.12 -8.38
CA ASN A 68 -9.27 27.38 -8.69
C ASN A 68 -10.14 27.19 -9.96
N PRO A 69 -11.45 27.45 -9.93
CA PRO A 69 -12.32 27.31 -11.09
C PRO A 69 -12.25 28.57 -11.95
N GLN A 70 -11.53 28.49 -13.08
CA GLN A 70 -11.73 29.18 -14.35
C GLN A 70 -10.38 29.41 -15.02
N ASN A 71 -10.01 28.51 -15.92
CA ASN A 71 -9.54 28.95 -17.22
C ASN A 71 -9.76 27.84 -18.27
N LYS A 72 -10.23 28.31 -19.42
CA LYS A 72 -10.69 27.58 -20.61
C LYS A 72 -9.68 26.50 -21.02
N LEU A 73 -10.15 25.25 -21.04
CA LEU A 73 -9.38 24.03 -21.27
C LEU A 73 -8.93 23.85 -22.73
N ASP A 74 -7.67 23.46 -22.88
CA ASP A 74 -7.09 22.81 -24.06
C ASP A 74 -7.19 21.27 -23.84
N PRO A 75 -7.65 20.45 -24.81
CA PRO A 75 -8.05 19.07 -24.55
C PRO A 75 -6.88 18.08 -24.68
N LYS A 76 -5.88 18.12 -23.79
CA LYS A 76 -4.97 16.95 -23.60
C LYS A 76 -4.18 16.85 -22.29
N VAL A 77 -4.56 17.56 -21.23
CA VAL A 77 -4.06 17.24 -19.88
C VAL A 77 -5.14 16.39 -19.21
N GLN A 78 -4.94 15.06 -19.18
CA GLN A 78 -5.83 14.17 -18.43
C GLN A 78 -5.73 14.59 -16.95
N SER A 79 -6.74 15.31 -16.47
CA SER A 79 -6.73 15.83 -15.11
C SER A 79 -6.71 14.66 -14.12
N PHE A 80 -5.74 14.68 -13.23
CA PHE A 80 -5.63 13.71 -12.14
C PHE A 80 -6.87 13.81 -11.24
N ALA A 81 -7.49 12.67 -10.94
CA ALA A 81 -8.65 12.57 -10.06
C ALA A 81 -8.49 11.36 -9.13
N TRP A 82 -8.83 11.58 -7.86
CA TRP A 82 -8.78 10.54 -6.84
C TRP A 82 -9.96 9.56 -7.01
N PRO A 83 -9.78 8.28 -6.66
CA PRO A 83 -10.88 7.37 -6.37
C PRO A 83 -11.81 7.94 -5.30
N SER A 84 -13.07 7.52 -5.33
CA SER A 84 -14.02 7.80 -4.25
C SER A 84 -13.61 7.05 -2.98
N PRO A 85 -13.61 7.69 -1.80
CA PRO A 85 -13.26 7.02 -0.54
C PRO A 85 -14.37 6.11 -0.01
N ASP A 86 -15.61 6.22 -0.50
CA ASP A 86 -16.76 5.55 0.11
C ASP A 86 -17.81 5.00 -0.88
N ALA A 87 -17.63 5.15 -2.20
CA ALA A 87 -18.55 4.59 -3.18
C ALA A 87 -18.67 3.06 -3.03
N LYS A 88 -19.89 2.53 -3.08
CA LYS A 88 -20.21 1.11 -2.84
C LYS A 88 -20.49 0.37 -4.15
N TYR A 89 -19.47 0.21 -4.97
CA TYR A 89 -19.59 -0.41 -6.30
C TYR A 89 -19.35 -1.92 -6.33
N ILE A 90 -18.76 -2.53 -5.29
CA ILE A 90 -18.58 -3.99 -5.22
C ILE A 90 -19.92 -4.63 -4.81
N THR A 91 -20.57 -5.26 -5.79
CA THR A 91 -21.95 -5.78 -5.73
C THR A 91 -22.01 -7.31 -5.75
N ALA A 92 -20.88 -7.97 -6.03
CA ALA A 92 -20.71 -9.41 -5.93
C ALA A 92 -19.42 -9.75 -5.15
N VAL A 93 -19.41 -10.92 -4.52
CA VAL A 93 -18.21 -11.41 -3.82
C VAL A 93 -17.17 -11.82 -4.88
N PRO A 94 -15.92 -11.33 -4.80
CA PRO A 94 -14.92 -11.55 -5.85
C PRO A 94 -14.29 -12.95 -5.84
N VAL A 95 -14.58 -13.76 -4.82
CA VAL A 95 -13.97 -15.07 -4.59
C VAL A 95 -15.02 -16.00 -3.97
N ASP A 96 -14.96 -17.29 -4.30
CA ASP A 96 -15.76 -18.31 -3.60
C ASP A 96 -15.26 -18.49 -2.15
N LEU A 97 -15.99 -17.95 -1.18
CA LEU A 97 -15.53 -17.89 0.23
C LEU A 97 -15.43 -19.27 0.88
N ASP A 98 -16.20 -20.26 0.40
CA ASP A 98 -16.10 -21.64 0.86
C ASP A 98 -14.77 -22.30 0.46
N GLN A 99 -13.96 -21.63 -0.38
CA GLN A 99 -12.65 -22.10 -0.84
C GLN A 99 -11.48 -21.38 -0.15
N ILE A 100 -11.76 -20.44 0.76
CA ILE A 100 -10.76 -19.56 1.38
C ILE A 100 -10.60 -19.89 2.85
N ASN A 101 -9.34 -20.08 3.27
CA ASN A 101 -9.00 -20.30 4.67
C ASN A 101 -8.86 -18.97 5.41
N SER A 102 -8.12 -18.01 4.86
CA SER A 102 -7.89 -16.72 5.50
C SER A 102 -7.62 -15.59 4.52
N ILE A 103 -7.85 -14.36 4.98
CA ILE A 103 -7.63 -13.13 4.22
C ILE A 103 -6.75 -12.20 5.06
N SER A 104 -5.73 -11.60 4.46
CA SER A 104 -4.93 -10.58 5.13
C SER A 104 -5.72 -9.28 5.25
N LYS A 105 -5.48 -8.57 6.34
CA LYS A 105 -6.00 -7.21 6.54
C LYS A 105 -5.30 -6.22 5.61
N TYR A 106 -5.99 -5.15 5.26
CA TYR A 106 -5.41 -3.97 4.64
C TYR A 106 -4.52 -3.22 5.63
N ALA A 107 -3.48 -2.56 5.12
CA ALA A 107 -2.39 -2.00 5.91
C ALA A 107 -1.69 -3.06 6.78
N SER A 108 -1.49 -4.26 6.23
CA SER A 108 -0.78 -5.35 6.90
C SER A 108 0.72 -5.35 6.60
N CYS A 109 1.45 -6.25 7.27
CA CYS A 109 2.83 -6.61 6.95
C CYS A 109 2.91 -7.91 6.13
N SER A 110 1.79 -8.35 5.56
CA SER A 110 1.72 -9.60 4.81
C SER A 110 2.33 -9.42 3.43
N GLY A 111 3.05 -10.43 2.97
CA GLY A 111 3.64 -10.46 1.63
C GLY A 111 4.74 -9.41 1.48
N HIS A 112 4.57 -8.49 0.53
CA HIS A 112 5.54 -7.44 0.21
C HIS A 112 4.99 -6.03 0.43
N ASN A 113 5.90 -5.06 0.53
CA ASN A 113 5.59 -3.64 0.63
C ASN A 113 4.79 -3.17 -0.60
N ARG A 114 3.63 -2.57 -0.36
CA ARG A 114 2.74 -1.96 -1.35
C ARG A 114 2.15 -0.71 -0.71
N ASP A 115 3.02 0.27 -0.55
CA ASP A 115 2.73 1.53 0.10
C ASP A 115 2.38 2.62 -0.92
N GLY A 116 1.94 3.77 -0.44
CA GLY A 116 1.38 4.82 -1.30
C GLY A 116 0.35 5.63 -0.56
N TYR A 117 -0.58 6.22 -1.30
CA TYR A 117 -1.71 6.94 -0.73
C TYR A 117 -2.91 6.02 -0.51
N THR A 118 -3.56 6.16 0.64
CA THR A 118 -4.92 5.63 0.81
C THR A 118 -5.92 6.44 -0.02
N PHE A 119 -7.13 5.93 -0.24
CA PHE A 119 -8.21 6.70 -0.89
C PHE A 119 -8.65 7.93 -0.07
N ASP A 120 -8.38 7.92 1.24
CA ASP A 120 -8.51 9.09 2.12
C ASP A 120 -7.37 10.12 1.96
N LYS A 121 -6.48 9.92 0.97
CA LYS A 121 -5.37 10.81 0.61
C LYS A 121 -4.29 10.89 1.68
N ILE A 122 -4.05 9.77 2.36
CA ILE A 122 -3.04 9.65 3.42
C ILE A 122 -1.85 8.90 2.85
N LEU A 123 -0.69 9.55 2.79
CA LEU A 123 0.55 8.89 2.38
C LEU A 123 1.03 7.99 3.52
N VAL A 124 1.33 6.75 3.18
CA VAL A 124 1.94 5.79 4.09
C VAL A 124 3.13 5.11 3.43
N THR A 125 4.03 4.58 4.24
CA THR A 125 5.25 3.92 3.79
C THR A 125 5.48 2.62 4.56
N ASN A 126 6.19 1.68 3.94
CA ASN A 126 6.64 0.42 4.55
C ASN A 126 5.49 -0.41 5.14
N LEU A 127 4.43 -0.65 4.34
CA LEU A 127 3.27 -1.47 4.68
C LEU A 127 2.54 -1.94 3.41
N SER A 128 1.70 -2.97 3.51
CA SER A 128 0.96 -3.52 2.37
C SER A 128 -0.48 -3.00 2.37
N LEU A 129 -0.85 -2.15 1.40
CA LEU A 129 -2.21 -1.64 1.17
C LEU A 129 -3.02 -2.52 0.21
N LYS A 130 -2.91 -3.85 0.36
CA LYS A 130 -3.71 -4.81 -0.41
C LYS A 130 -4.17 -5.98 0.44
N HIS A 131 -5.02 -6.83 -0.13
CA HIS A 131 -5.49 -8.06 0.53
C HIS A 131 -4.91 -9.29 -0.16
N TYR A 132 -4.22 -10.12 0.62
CA TYR A 132 -3.84 -11.46 0.23
C TYR A 132 -4.92 -12.44 0.67
N TRP A 133 -5.12 -13.48 -0.12
CA TRP A 133 -6.15 -14.48 0.03
C TRP A 133 -5.50 -15.84 0.04
N TYR A 134 -5.66 -16.55 1.14
CA TYR A 134 -5.05 -17.85 1.35
C TYR A 134 -6.11 -18.95 1.24
N PRO A 135 -6.07 -19.79 0.20
CA PRO A 135 -7.04 -20.86 0.01
C PRO A 135 -6.90 -22.00 1.01
N ILE A 136 -8.00 -22.73 1.21
CA ILE A 136 -8.01 -23.96 2.02
C ILE A 136 -7.00 -24.96 1.48
N THR A 137 -6.34 -25.70 2.38
CA THR A 137 -5.22 -26.61 2.06
C THR A 137 -5.54 -27.62 0.96
N THR A 138 -6.79 -28.09 0.86
CA THR A 138 -7.24 -29.03 -0.18
C THR A 138 -7.21 -28.45 -1.60
N PHE A 139 -7.20 -27.12 -1.75
CA PHE A 139 -7.10 -26.43 -3.04
C PHE A 139 -5.68 -25.96 -3.37
N GLN A 140 -4.73 -26.10 -2.45
CA GLN A 140 -3.32 -25.83 -2.73
C GLN A 140 -2.78 -26.82 -3.77
N GLY A 141 -1.90 -26.38 -4.67
CA GLY A 141 -1.43 -27.17 -5.81
C GLY A 141 -2.36 -27.19 -7.03
N THR A 142 -3.50 -26.48 -6.99
CA THR A 142 -4.48 -26.44 -8.09
C THR A 142 -4.40 -25.15 -8.90
N LEU A 143 -4.84 -25.21 -10.16
CA LEU A 143 -4.85 -24.05 -11.08
C LEU A 143 -6.24 -23.70 -11.62
N ASP A 144 -7.24 -24.50 -11.25
CA ASP A 144 -8.56 -24.50 -11.88
C ASP A 144 -9.70 -24.70 -10.85
N LYS A 145 -9.43 -24.56 -9.55
CA LYS A 145 -10.41 -24.87 -8.49
C LYS A 145 -10.93 -23.65 -7.74
N VAL A 146 -10.04 -22.78 -7.25
CA VAL A 146 -10.44 -21.62 -6.43
C VAL A 146 -10.98 -20.53 -7.31
N LYS A 147 -12.29 -20.34 -7.35
CA LYS A 147 -12.95 -19.46 -8.32
C LYS A 147 -12.83 -17.99 -7.93
N VAL A 148 -12.59 -17.16 -8.93
CA VAL A 148 -12.67 -15.69 -8.82
C VAL A 148 -13.74 -15.15 -9.76
N PHE A 149 -14.47 -14.13 -9.27
CA PHE A 149 -15.64 -13.57 -9.93
C PHE A 149 -15.50 -12.07 -10.11
N ALA A 150 -16.14 -11.52 -11.15
CA ALA A 150 -16.22 -10.08 -11.33
C ALA A 150 -16.98 -9.45 -10.14
N PRO A 151 -16.38 -8.50 -9.40
CA PRO A 151 -17.00 -7.88 -8.23
C PRO A 151 -18.16 -6.94 -8.58
N PHE A 152 -18.26 -6.53 -9.85
CA PHE A 152 -19.25 -5.58 -10.34
C PHE A 152 -19.46 -5.71 -11.85
N ASN A 153 -20.50 -5.05 -12.35
CA ASN A 153 -20.62 -4.77 -13.78
C ASN A 153 -19.51 -3.80 -14.18
N GLY A 154 -18.76 -4.14 -15.22
CA GLY A 154 -17.58 -3.36 -15.56
C GLY A 154 -16.94 -3.78 -16.87
N THR A 155 -15.70 -3.35 -17.05
CA THR A 155 -14.91 -3.61 -18.25
C THR A 155 -13.52 -4.08 -17.88
N VAL A 156 -12.99 -5.04 -18.63
CA VAL A 156 -11.59 -5.44 -18.53
C VAL A 156 -10.71 -4.26 -18.97
N SER A 157 -9.92 -3.75 -18.03
CA SER A 157 -9.12 -2.53 -18.19
C SER A 157 -7.63 -2.82 -18.35
N THR A 158 -7.13 -3.85 -17.68
CA THR A 158 -5.74 -4.29 -17.77
C THR A 158 -5.68 -5.81 -17.82
N ILE A 159 -4.72 -6.31 -18.58
CA ILE A 159 -4.34 -7.73 -18.60
C ILE A 159 -2.82 -7.75 -18.52
N GLN A 160 -2.29 -8.48 -17.55
CA GLN A 160 -0.86 -8.71 -17.43
C GLN A 160 -0.61 -10.21 -17.53
N LEU A 161 -0.04 -10.66 -18.66
CA LEU A 161 0.28 -12.07 -18.84
C LEU A 161 1.66 -12.38 -18.27
N GLU A 162 1.84 -13.58 -17.72
CA GLU A 162 3.12 -13.99 -17.15
C GLU A 162 4.24 -14.04 -18.20
N ALA A 163 3.91 -14.35 -19.45
CA ALA A 163 4.87 -14.35 -20.56
C ALA A 163 5.49 -12.96 -20.81
N ASP A 164 4.77 -11.89 -20.45
CA ASP A 164 5.19 -10.51 -20.68
C ASP A 164 6.16 -10.00 -19.60
N LYS A 165 6.38 -10.77 -18.52
CA LYS A 165 7.23 -10.39 -17.38
C LYS A 165 8.73 -10.70 -17.54
N GLY A 166 9.18 -11.05 -18.76
CA GLY A 166 10.60 -11.07 -19.13
C GLY A 166 11.55 -11.79 -18.18
N GLY A 167 11.64 -13.12 -18.26
CA GLY A 167 12.73 -13.89 -17.68
C GLY A 167 12.72 -14.12 -16.15
N LEU A 168 11.87 -13.42 -15.39
CA LEU A 168 11.59 -13.81 -13.99
C LEU A 168 10.77 -15.11 -13.87
N GLY A 169 10.33 -15.66 -15.01
CA GLY A 169 10.20 -17.11 -15.19
C GLY A 169 9.39 -17.84 -14.14
N ARG A 170 8.22 -17.30 -13.75
CA ARG A 170 7.23 -18.09 -13.01
C ARG A 170 5.92 -18.19 -13.78
N PRO A 171 5.88 -18.92 -14.92
CA PRO A 171 4.62 -19.30 -15.59
C PRO A 171 3.63 -20.04 -14.66
N LYS A 172 4.12 -20.46 -13.48
CA LYS A 172 3.43 -21.06 -12.36
C LYS A 172 2.56 -20.12 -11.52
N ASN A 173 2.75 -18.80 -11.61
CA ASN A 173 2.19 -17.85 -10.65
C ASN A 173 0.92 -17.14 -11.14
N GLY A 174 0.39 -17.49 -12.32
CA GLY A 174 -0.86 -16.92 -12.87
C GLY A 174 -0.75 -15.47 -13.32
N ASN A 175 -1.74 -15.02 -14.10
CA ASN A 175 -1.82 -13.70 -14.72
C ASN A 175 -2.43 -12.64 -13.78
N GLY A 176 -2.30 -11.37 -14.18
CA GLY A 176 -3.01 -10.23 -13.60
C GLY A 176 -4.21 -9.78 -14.46
N LEU A 177 -5.29 -9.36 -13.81
CA LEU A 177 -6.50 -8.85 -14.45
C LEU A 177 -7.08 -7.66 -13.69
N GLY A 178 -7.17 -6.49 -14.33
CA GLY A 178 -7.79 -5.30 -13.77
C GLY A 178 -9.14 -4.99 -14.40
N LEU A 179 -10.12 -4.63 -13.59
CA LEU A 179 -11.48 -4.29 -13.99
C LEU A 179 -11.82 -2.85 -13.60
N SER A 180 -12.41 -2.11 -14.52
CA SER A 180 -12.94 -0.76 -14.26
C SER A 180 -14.46 -0.79 -14.13
N THR A 181 -15.01 0.19 -13.42
CA THR A 181 -16.45 0.42 -13.28
C THR A 181 -16.82 1.86 -13.66
N SER A 182 -18.05 2.07 -14.09
CA SER A 182 -18.59 3.41 -14.35
C SER A 182 -18.94 4.16 -13.06
N GLU A 183 -19.19 3.45 -11.96
CA GLU A 183 -19.56 4.03 -10.65
C GLU A 183 -18.41 4.83 -10.03
N ASP A 184 -17.17 4.37 -10.26
CA ASP A 184 -15.95 5.11 -9.95
C ASP A 184 -14.95 4.95 -11.11
N LYS A 185 -14.95 5.94 -12.01
CA LYS A 185 -14.10 5.93 -13.21
C LYS A 185 -12.59 6.03 -12.93
N ASN A 186 -12.22 6.33 -11.68
CA ASN A 186 -10.84 6.53 -11.25
C ASN A 186 -10.26 5.31 -10.55
N VAL A 187 -10.99 4.19 -10.46
CA VAL A 187 -10.53 2.97 -9.80
C VAL A 187 -10.34 1.81 -10.77
N ILE A 188 -9.41 0.92 -10.43
CA ILE A 188 -9.22 -0.40 -11.01
C ILE A 188 -9.27 -1.42 -9.86
N PHE A 189 -10.11 -2.44 -10.00
CA PHE A 189 -10.07 -3.62 -9.15
C PHE A 189 -9.21 -4.67 -9.83
N SER A 190 -8.09 -5.06 -9.21
CA SER A 190 -7.12 -5.98 -9.81
C SER A 190 -7.07 -7.30 -9.07
N PHE A 191 -7.05 -8.40 -9.82
CA PHE A 191 -6.62 -9.71 -9.34
C PHE A 191 -5.17 -9.92 -9.76
N GLY A 192 -4.32 -10.30 -8.80
CA GLY A 192 -3.02 -10.90 -9.03
C GLY A 192 -3.09 -12.42 -8.91
N HIS A 193 -2.25 -13.13 -9.65
CA HIS A 193 -2.05 -14.57 -9.55
C HIS A 193 -3.29 -15.42 -9.89
N ILE A 194 -3.89 -15.22 -11.07
CA ILE A 194 -5.06 -15.98 -11.54
C ILE A 194 -4.91 -16.56 -12.96
N TYR A 195 -5.55 -17.69 -13.24
CA TYR A 195 -5.75 -18.21 -14.59
C TYR A 195 -7.16 -17.89 -15.07
N PHE A 196 -7.30 -17.42 -16.31
CA PHE A 196 -8.61 -17.06 -16.86
C PHE A 196 -9.39 -18.30 -17.28
N SER A 197 -10.68 -18.33 -16.97
CA SER A 197 -11.59 -19.41 -17.39
C SER A 197 -11.91 -19.37 -18.88
N LYS A 198 -11.67 -18.22 -19.51
CA LYS A 198 -11.87 -17.94 -20.94
C LYS A 198 -10.84 -16.93 -21.43
N LYS A 199 -10.71 -16.79 -22.74
CA LYS A 199 -9.90 -15.72 -23.34
C LYS A 199 -10.56 -14.36 -23.07
N LEU A 200 -9.90 -13.53 -22.27
CA LEU A 200 -10.29 -12.15 -21.99
C LEU A 200 -9.49 -11.18 -22.85
N LYS A 201 -10.08 -10.03 -23.16
CA LYS A 201 -9.46 -8.92 -23.87
C LYS A 201 -9.77 -7.60 -23.16
N ILE A 202 -8.85 -6.64 -23.25
CA ILE A 202 -9.12 -5.27 -22.83
C ILE A 202 -10.33 -4.74 -23.60
N GLY A 203 -11.28 -4.14 -22.87
CA GLY A 203 -12.55 -3.66 -23.41
C GLY A 203 -13.70 -4.66 -23.29
N ASP A 204 -13.45 -5.93 -22.94
CA ASP A 204 -14.52 -6.90 -22.69
C ASP A 204 -15.39 -6.46 -21.53
N SER A 205 -16.71 -6.55 -21.69
CA SER A 205 -17.66 -6.30 -20.60
C SER A 205 -17.78 -7.53 -19.69
N VAL A 206 -17.87 -7.29 -18.39
CA VAL A 206 -18.12 -8.31 -17.38
C VAL A 206 -19.34 -7.94 -16.54
N LYS A 207 -20.07 -8.95 -16.06
CA LYS A 207 -21.20 -8.78 -15.15
C LYS A 207 -20.82 -9.15 -13.72
N ALA A 208 -21.39 -8.46 -12.73
CA ALA A 208 -21.20 -8.80 -11.33
C ALA A 208 -21.53 -10.29 -11.07
N GLY A 209 -20.62 -11.02 -10.44
CA GLY A 209 -20.73 -12.46 -10.16
C GLY A 209 -20.33 -13.37 -11.32
N GLU A 210 -19.89 -12.82 -12.46
CA GLU A 210 -19.40 -13.62 -13.58
C GLU A 210 -18.09 -14.31 -13.24
N LEU A 211 -17.98 -15.62 -13.54
CA LEU A 211 -16.74 -16.38 -13.36
C LEU A 211 -15.66 -15.86 -14.31
N LEU A 212 -14.58 -15.34 -13.76
CA LEU A 212 -13.44 -14.81 -14.52
C LEU A 212 -12.32 -15.83 -14.66
N GLY A 213 -12.18 -16.71 -13.68
CA GLY A 213 -11.03 -17.59 -13.61
C GLY A 213 -10.85 -18.27 -12.27
N TYR A 214 -9.61 -18.65 -12.01
CA TYR A 214 -9.21 -19.41 -10.84
C TYR A 214 -7.89 -18.89 -10.26
N ALA A 215 -7.69 -18.98 -8.96
CA ALA A 215 -6.40 -18.67 -8.34
C ALA A 215 -5.30 -19.62 -8.83
N ALA A 216 -4.11 -19.08 -9.06
CA ALA A 216 -2.93 -19.82 -9.51
C ALA A 216 -2.11 -20.33 -8.32
N LEU A 217 -2.39 -21.56 -7.87
CA LEU A 217 -1.85 -22.11 -6.62
C LEU A 217 -0.88 -23.26 -6.88
N SER A 218 -0.08 -23.21 -7.95
CA SER A 218 0.74 -24.35 -8.37
C SER A 218 1.74 -24.81 -7.32
N ASP A 219 2.27 -23.89 -6.52
CA ASP A 219 3.14 -24.19 -5.39
C ASP A 219 2.33 -24.22 -4.08
N PRO A 220 2.61 -25.14 -3.14
CA PRO A 220 1.92 -25.17 -1.86
C PRO A 220 2.30 -23.97 -0.99
N ASN A 221 1.36 -23.52 -0.16
CA ASN A 221 1.47 -22.35 0.73
C ASN A 221 1.50 -21.00 -0.01
N PHE A 222 0.94 -20.97 -1.21
CA PHE A 222 0.79 -19.76 -2.00
C PHE A 222 -0.55 -19.08 -1.70
N ASP A 223 -0.50 -17.75 -1.62
CA ASP A 223 -1.67 -16.88 -1.64
C ASP A 223 -1.83 -16.28 -3.04
N PHE A 224 -2.99 -15.68 -3.28
CA PHE A 224 -3.18 -14.75 -4.39
C PHE A 224 -3.63 -13.40 -3.82
N ASP A 225 -3.62 -12.35 -4.64
CA ASP A 225 -3.91 -11.01 -4.14
C ASP A 225 -4.97 -10.28 -4.93
N ILE A 226 -5.63 -9.39 -4.20
CA ILE A 226 -6.62 -8.46 -4.72
C ILE A 226 -6.18 -7.06 -4.32
N ASP A 227 -6.02 -6.22 -5.32
CA ASP A 227 -5.71 -4.81 -5.18
C ASP A 227 -6.93 -3.97 -5.60
N LEU A 228 -7.10 -2.83 -4.93
CA LEU A 228 -8.03 -1.79 -5.36
C LEU A 228 -7.22 -0.51 -5.54
N GLU A 229 -7.03 -0.13 -6.79
CA GLU A 229 -6.00 0.81 -7.22
C GLU A 229 -6.62 2.04 -7.86
N GLY A 230 -5.99 3.19 -7.68
CA GLY A 230 -6.24 4.35 -8.53
C GLY A 230 -5.82 4.04 -9.96
N LYS A 231 -6.67 4.40 -10.93
CA LYS A 231 -6.38 4.28 -12.37
C LYS A 231 -5.15 5.08 -12.80
N THR A 232 -4.79 6.09 -12.02
CA THR A 232 -3.57 6.88 -12.18
C THR A 232 -2.82 6.96 -10.85
N HIS A 233 -1.52 7.19 -10.93
CA HIS A 233 -0.68 7.47 -9.78
C HIS A 233 -0.93 8.90 -9.28
N ALA A 234 -0.59 9.14 -8.01
CA ALA A 234 -0.56 10.48 -7.45
C ALA A 234 0.48 11.37 -8.20
N PRO A 235 0.40 12.72 -8.10
CA PRO A 235 1.31 13.62 -8.82
C PRO A 235 2.80 13.39 -8.53
N ASN A 236 3.13 12.81 -7.38
CA ASN A 236 4.50 12.44 -7.00
C ASN A 236 4.91 11.03 -7.46
N GLY A 237 4.09 10.36 -8.28
CA GLY A 237 4.32 9.01 -8.79
C GLY A 237 3.92 7.88 -7.83
N ALA A 238 3.46 8.17 -6.61
CA ALA A 238 3.07 7.13 -5.65
C ALA A 238 1.76 6.43 -6.07
N GLU A 239 1.65 5.14 -5.74
CA GLU A 239 0.41 4.38 -5.92
C GLU A 239 -0.73 4.96 -5.05
N ILE A 240 -1.97 4.70 -5.47
CA ILE A 240 -3.17 5.07 -4.72
C ILE A 240 -3.95 3.78 -4.50
N LEU A 241 -4.15 3.37 -3.25
CA LEU A 241 -4.60 2.02 -2.90
C LEU A 241 -5.73 2.08 -1.87
N GLY A 242 -6.75 1.24 -2.03
CA GLY A 242 -7.93 1.17 -1.18
C GLY A 242 -8.17 -0.25 -0.64
N SER A 243 -8.97 -0.35 0.42
CA SER A 243 -9.45 -1.65 0.91
C SER A 243 -10.78 -1.97 0.24
N ILE A 244 -10.89 -3.14 -0.39
CA ILE A 244 -12.12 -3.58 -1.03
C ILE A 244 -13.33 -3.58 -0.08
N PHE A 245 -13.12 -3.83 1.21
CA PHE A 245 -14.19 -3.86 2.22
C PHE A 245 -14.86 -2.50 2.40
N ASP A 246 -14.17 -1.39 2.12
CA ASP A 246 -14.78 -0.06 2.18
C ASP A 246 -15.72 0.20 1.00
N HIS A 247 -15.66 -0.61 -0.06
CA HIS A 247 -16.39 -0.39 -1.32
C HIS A 247 -17.42 -1.49 -1.62
N MET A 248 -17.62 -2.42 -0.68
CA MET A 248 -18.64 -3.46 -0.73
C MET A 248 -20.00 -2.96 -0.32
N THR A 249 -21.02 -3.28 -1.12
CA THR A 249 -22.41 -3.10 -0.71
C THR A 249 -22.74 -3.89 0.56
N LYS A 250 -23.76 -3.46 1.31
CA LYS A 250 -24.21 -4.16 2.52
C LYS A 250 -24.47 -5.65 2.26
N LYS A 251 -25.09 -5.99 1.13
CA LYS A 251 -25.36 -7.38 0.73
C LYS A 251 -24.07 -8.21 0.66
N VAL A 252 -23.02 -7.67 0.07
CA VAL A 252 -21.72 -8.36 -0.01
C VAL A 252 -21.09 -8.49 1.37
N LEU A 253 -21.10 -7.41 2.17
CA LEU A 253 -20.58 -7.43 3.55
C LEU A 253 -21.29 -8.46 4.42
N ASP A 254 -22.62 -8.58 4.32
CA ASP A 254 -23.40 -9.58 5.05
C ASP A 254 -22.96 -11.02 4.69
N THR A 255 -22.55 -11.27 3.44
CA THR A 255 -21.98 -12.57 3.04
C THR A 255 -20.65 -12.85 3.73
N PHE A 256 -19.77 -11.86 3.87
CA PHE A 256 -18.52 -12.01 4.63
C PHE A 256 -18.77 -12.27 6.12
N VAL A 257 -19.74 -11.58 6.72
CA VAL A 257 -20.16 -11.81 8.12
C VAL A 257 -20.65 -13.24 8.32
N ALA A 258 -21.40 -13.80 7.37
CA ALA A 258 -21.83 -15.20 7.41
C ALA A 258 -20.65 -16.20 7.40
N HIS A 259 -19.49 -15.79 6.88
CA HIS A 259 -18.23 -16.53 6.87
C HIS A 259 -17.27 -16.12 8.00
N SER A 260 -17.79 -15.49 9.06
CA SER A 260 -17.03 -15.06 10.25
C SER A 260 -15.97 -13.99 9.99
N ILE A 261 -16.08 -13.24 8.89
CA ILE A 261 -15.28 -12.05 8.65
C ILE A 261 -16.06 -10.82 9.10
N THR A 262 -15.51 -10.07 10.06
CA THR A 262 -16.04 -8.77 10.48
C THR A 262 -15.40 -7.68 9.63
N PRO A 263 -16.12 -6.99 8.73
CA PRO A 263 -15.51 -6.04 7.79
C PRO A 263 -14.65 -4.95 8.44
N GLU A 264 -15.03 -4.48 9.64
CA GLU A 264 -14.27 -3.48 10.39
C GLU A 264 -12.89 -3.97 10.85
N GLU A 265 -12.70 -5.28 10.97
CA GLU A 265 -11.42 -5.88 11.39
C GLU A 265 -10.46 -6.12 10.22
N MET A 266 -10.96 -6.02 8.98
CA MET A 266 -10.19 -6.21 7.76
C MET A 266 -9.27 -5.05 7.42
N LYS A 267 -9.25 -3.99 8.25
CA LYS A 267 -8.35 -2.85 8.12
C LYS A 267 -7.61 -2.62 9.42
N ILE A 268 -6.28 -2.62 9.35
CA ILE A 268 -5.48 -2.27 10.52
C ILE A 268 -5.45 -0.74 10.66
N PRO A 269 -5.79 -0.20 11.84
CA PRO A 269 -5.70 1.23 12.10
C PRO A 269 -4.29 1.76 11.80
N LEU A 270 -4.16 2.83 11.00
CA LEU A 270 -2.85 3.37 10.63
C LEU A 270 -1.98 3.78 11.85
N ALA A 271 -2.57 4.30 12.93
CA ALA A 271 -1.83 4.56 14.17
C ALA A 271 -1.26 3.29 14.82
N GLN A 272 -1.98 2.17 14.72
CA GLN A 272 -1.48 0.90 15.21
C GLN A 272 -0.25 0.46 14.41
N ARG A 273 -0.23 0.71 13.09
CA ARG A 273 0.95 0.44 12.24
C ARG A 273 2.10 1.39 12.48
N GLN A 274 1.83 2.66 12.73
CA GLN A 274 2.87 3.60 13.15
C GLN A 274 3.53 3.15 14.47
N SER A 275 2.74 2.60 15.39
CA SER A 275 3.25 2.07 16.66
C SER A 275 3.91 0.69 16.52
N ASN A 276 3.53 -0.09 15.50
CA ASN A 276 4.07 -1.42 15.21
C ASN A 276 4.43 -1.52 13.71
N PRO A 277 5.56 -0.91 13.29
CA PRO A 277 5.96 -0.87 11.90
C PRO A 277 6.21 -2.27 11.33
N CYS A 278 6.01 -2.42 10.03
CA CYS A 278 6.35 -3.66 9.36
C CYS A 278 7.87 -3.81 9.26
N ASP A 279 8.32 -5.04 9.48
CA ASP A 279 9.69 -5.45 9.21
C ASP A 279 9.67 -6.54 8.14
N TYR A 280 9.79 -6.11 6.89
CA TYR A 280 9.89 -7.02 5.74
C TYR A 280 11.27 -7.68 5.62
N ASN A 281 12.26 -7.25 6.42
CA ASN A 281 13.60 -7.84 6.45
C ASN A 281 13.70 -8.95 7.49
N ALA A 282 12.86 -8.94 8.53
CA ALA A 282 12.66 -10.10 9.37
C ALA A 282 12.05 -11.23 8.55
N GLY A 283 12.61 -12.44 8.62
CA GLY A 283 12.07 -13.66 7.97
C GLY A 283 10.68 -14.09 8.44
N LYS A 284 9.91 -13.20 9.09
CA LYS A 284 8.56 -13.37 9.62
C LYS A 284 7.51 -12.61 8.79
N GLY A 285 7.70 -12.49 7.47
CA GLY A 285 6.86 -11.72 6.53
C GLY A 285 5.37 -12.11 6.44
N ARG A 286 4.91 -13.05 7.27
CA ARG A 286 3.50 -13.28 7.58
C ARG A 286 3.35 -13.26 9.10
N THR A 287 2.97 -12.12 9.68
CA THR A 287 2.51 -12.14 11.07
C THR A 287 1.09 -12.66 11.08
N THR A 288 0.84 -13.77 11.79
CA THR A 288 -0.49 -14.40 11.87
C THR A 288 -1.57 -13.43 12.37
N SER A 289 -1.19 -12.40 13.15
CA SER A 289 -2.08 -11.33 13.62
C SER A 289 -2.71 -10.47 12.52
N ASP A 290 -2.09 -10.46 11.34
CA ASP A 290 -2.52 -9.66 10.20
C ASP A 290 -3.54 -10.38 9.31
N TRP A 291 -3.85 -11.62 9.63
CA TRP A 291 -4.79 -12.44 8.89
C TRP A 291 -6.06 -12.66 9.72
N VAL A 292 -7.15 -12.90 9.02
CA VAL A 292 -8.44 -13.30 9.59
C VAL A 292 -8.85 -14.61 8.93
N ALA A 293 -9.06 -15.64 9.73
CA ALA A 293 -9.53 -16.93 9.25
C ALA A 293 -11.05 -16.90 9.04
N LEU A 294 -11.53 -17.58 8.00
CA LEU A 294 -12.95 -17.76 7.74
C LEU A 294 -13.53 -18.84 8.66
N LYS A 295 -14.85 -18.90 8.72
CA LYS A 295 -15.59 -19.81 9.61
C LYS A 295 -15.12 -21.26 9.49
N GLY A 296 -14.73 -21.85 10.63
CA GLY A 296 -14.30 -23.25 10.73
C GLY A 296 -12.83 -23.48 10.42
N GLU A 297 -12.15 -22.46 9.91
CA GLU A 297 -10.76 -22.53 9.50
C GLU A 297 -9.84 -22.08 10.64
N LYS A 298 -8.67 -22.71 10.73
CA LYS A 298 -7.59 -22.29 11.62
C LYS A 298 -6.41 -21.90 10.75
N PHE A 299 -5.64 -20.91 11.20
CA PHE A 299 -4.33 -20.66 10.61
C PHE A 299 -3.54 -21.96 10.69
N ALA A 300 -2.98 -22.40 9.56
CA ALA A 300 -1.93 -23.39 9.61
C ALA A 300 -0.79 -22.76 10.40
N THR A 301 -0.60 -23.15 11.67
CA THR A 301 0.61 -22.86 12.42
C THR A 301 1.72 -23.72 11.84
N THR A 302 2.08 -23.45 10.59
CA THR A 302 3.35 -23.90 10.07
C THR A 302 4.32 -22.82 10.51
N GLU A 303 5.15 -23.12 11.52
CA GLU A 303 6.43 -22.45 11.60
C GLU A 303 7.02 -22.47 10.19
N ILE A 304 7.21 -21.30 9.59
CA ILE A 304 7.88 -21.19 8.30
C ILE A 304 9.29 -21.69 8.57
N SER A 305 9.52 -22.98 8.27
CA SER A 305 10.84 -23.56 8.34
C SER A 305 11.70 -22.79 7.35
N THR A 306 12.82 -22.33 7.86
CA THR A 306 13.92 -21.74 7.11
C THR A 306 14.26 -22.62 5.90
N GLN A 307 13.82 -22.23 4.72
CA GLN A 307 14.29 -22.79 3.46
C GLN A 307 15.20 -21.77 2.77
N ASN A 308 16.46 -21.78 3.20
CA ASN A 308 17.61 -21.47 2.36
C ASN A 308 18.86 -22.13 2.96
N LYS A 309 18.90 -23.47 2.92
CA LYS A 309 20.16 -24.23 2.90
C LYS A 309 19.89 -25.68 2.50
N LEU A 310 20.02 -25.96 1.20
CA LEU A 310 20.38 -27.29 0.72
C LEU A 310 21.74 -27.16 0.04
N SER A 311 22.79 -27.26 0.86
CA SER A 311 24.12 -27.60 0.40
C SER A 311 24.16 -29.12 0.19
N ASN A 312 24.22 -29.56 -1.07
CA ASN A 312 24.51 -30.94 -1.40
C ASN A 312 25.92 -31.29 -0.92
N SER A 313 26.00 -32.20 0.04
CA SER A 313 27.19 -33.02 0.28
C SER A 313 27.23 -34.11 -0.79
N ASN A 314 28.27 -34.13 -1.62
CA ASN A 314 28.86 -35.40 -2.01
C ASN A 314 30.32 -35.23 -2.41
N SER A 315 31.12 -36.11 -1.82
CA SER A 315 32.56 -36.18 -1.76
C SER A 315 33.18 -36.93 -2.94
N GLY A 316 34.32 -36.42 -3.43
CA GLY A 316 35.46 -37.21 -3.89
C GLY A 316 35.49 -37.63 -5.36
N VAL A 317 36.37 -37.00 -6.16
CA VAL A 317 37.66 -37.56 -6.65
C VAL A 317 38.23 -36.57 -7.69
N LYS A 318 39.52 -36.21 -7.54
CA LYS A 318 40.34 -35.34 -8.42
C LYS A 318 41.31 -36.26 -9.21
N PRO A 319 41.57 -36.05 -10.52
CA PRO A 319 42.77 -35.32 -11.01
C PRO A 319 42.50 -34.62 -12.38
N ALA A 320 43.30 -33.77 -13.04
CA ALA A 320 44.65 -33.21 -12.93
C ALA A 320 44.65 -31.80 -13.59
N GLU A 321 45.79 -31.12 -13.49
CA GLU A 321 46.04 -29.68 -13.61
C GLU A 321 46.41 -29.23 -15.04
N THR A 322 45.85 -28.11 -15.53
CA THR A 322 46.53 -27.23 -16.50
C THR A 322 45.99 -25.78 -16.46
N GLN A 323 46.78 -24.90 -15.83
CA GLN A 323 47.02 -23.46 -16.02
C GLN A 323 45.89 -22.44 -16.40
N ARG A 324 45.59 -21.59 -15.40
CA ARG A 324 45.15 -20.15 -15.32
C ARG A 324 44.79 -19.35 -16.61
N PRO A 325 43.86 -18.37 -16.55
CA PRO A 325 43.90 -17.23 -15.60
C PRO A 325 42.66 -17.02 -14.72
N ILE A 326 42.88 -16.32 -13.62
CA ILE A 326 41.89 -15.93 -12.61
C ILE A 326 40.95 -14.83 -13.13
N ALA A 327 39.64 -15.10 -13.07
CA ALA A 327 38.53 -14.18 -12.78
C ALA A 327 37.25 -15.05 -12.81
N SER A 328 36.26 -15.01 -11.93
CA SER A 328 35.84 -14.01 -10.96
C SER A 328 35.02 -14.71 -9.86
N THR A 329 35.25 -14.29 -8.62
CA THR A 329 34.36 -14.48 -7.48
C THR A 329 33.17 -13.52 -7.62
N GLU A 330 31.94 -14.01 -7.71
CA GLU A 330 30.77 -13.18 -7.33
C GLU A 330 30.59 -13.22 -5.81
N SER A 331 31.52 -12.55 -5.14
CA SER A 331 31.21 -11.73 -3.97
C SER A 331 30.62 -10.42 -4.47
N GLY A 332 29.62 -9.89 -3.75
CA GLY A 332 28.88 -8.68 -4.12
C GLY A 332 29.73 -7.55 -4.71
N ASN A 333 29.22 -6.93 -5.77
CA ASN A 333 29.84 -5.74 -6.34
C ASN A 333 29.65 -4.57 -5.35
N PRO A 334 30.72 -3.98 -4.79
CA PRO A 334 30.66 -2.99 -3.70
C PRO A 334 30.25 -1.58 -4.14
N ASN A 335 29.86 -1.38 -5.40
CA ASN A 335 29.65 -0.05 -5.98
C ASN A 335 28.20 0.39 -6.16
N PHE A 336 27.22 -0.45 -5.82
CA PHE A 336 25.82 -0.04 -5.88
C PHE A 336 25.28 0.26 -4.48
N GLN A 337 24.78 1.48 -4.30
CA GLN A 337 24.28 1.97 -3.03
C GLN A 337 22.75 1.98 -3.04
N GLN A 338 22.16 1.58 -1.92
CA GLN A 338 20.71 1.56 -1.75
C GLN A 338 20.23 2.94 -1.29
N LEU A 339 19.21 3.48 -1.97
CA LEU A 339 18.61 4.76 -1.64
C LEU A 339 18.15 4.80 -0.17
N GLY A 340 18.50 5.87 0.55
CA GLY A 340 18.14 6.06 1.95
C GLY A 340 19.04 5.35 2.97
N THR A 341 20.12 4.68 2.54
CA THR A 341 21.11 4.09 3.47
C THR A 341 22.17 5.10 3.89
N LEU A 342 22.77 4.87 5.06
CA LEU A 342 23.83 5.72 5.61
C LEU A 342 25.04 5.76 4.67
N CYS A 343 25.59 6.95 4.49
CA CYS A 343 26.77 7.19 3.67
C CYS A 343 27.79 8.05 4.41
N ASP A 344 29.07 7.89 4.06
CA ASP A 344 30.16 8.70 4.58
C ASP A 344 30.54 9.74 3.53
N PRO A 345 30.20 11.03 3.72
CA PRO A 345 30.46 12.07 2.73
C PRO A 345 31.95 12.31 2.49
N THR A 346 32.84 11.80 3.36
CA THR A 346 34.30 11.92 3.21
C THR A 346 34.91 10.80 2.35
N LYS A 347 34.18 9.70 2.10
CA LYS A 347 34.65 8.54 1.33
C LYS A 347 34.09 8.46 -0.09
N GLY A 348 33.15 9.33 -0.43
CA GLY A 348 32.60 9.47 -1.79
C GLY A 348 31.26 10.19 -1.78
N ALA A 349 31.17 11.28 -2.53
CA ALA A 349 29.95 12.09 -2.59
C ALA A 349 28.91 11.58 -3.59
N SER A 350 29.26 10.64 -4.47
CA SER A 350 28.40 10.14 -5.55
C SER A 350 28.36 8.61 -5.63
N GLY A 351 27.19 8.05 -5.92
CA GLY A 351 26.94 6.61 -6.04
C GLY A 351 25.92 6.28 -7.13
N LYS A 352 25.59 4.99 -7.32
CA LYS A 352 24.52 4.53 -8.22
C LYS A 352 23.65 3.46 -7.58
N THR A 353 22.36 3.47 -7.85
CA THR A 353 21.45 2.37 -7.48
C THR A 353 21.66 1.16 -8.40
N SER A 354 21.10 0.00 -8.02
CA SER A 354 21.12 -1.22 -8.84
C SER A 354 20.37 -1.09 -10.17
N ASP A 355 19.45 -0.12 -10.31
CA ASP A 355 18.79 0.28 -11.57
C ASP A 355 19.53 1.43 -12.30
N GLY A 356 20.73 1.80 -11.86
CA GLY A 356 21.66 2.71 -12.56
C GLY A 356 21.46 4.21 -12.31
N LYS A 357 20.55 4.61 -11.42
CA LYS A 357 20.28 6.03 -11.10
C LYS A 357 21.41 6.61 -10.26
N ASP A 358 21.78 7.86 -10.54
CA ASP A 358 22.81 8.57 -9.78
C ASP A 358 22.33 8.94 -8.38
N LEU A 359 23.20 8.73 -7.39
CA LEU A 359 23.01 9.07 -6.00
C LEU A 359 24.04 10.10 -5.55
N LEU A 360 23.66 10.94 -4.58
CA LEU A 360 24.53 11.84 -3.83
C LEU A 360 24.42 11.55 -2.33
N CYS A 361 25.54 11.65 -1.63
CA CYS A 361 25.60 11.50 -0.18
C CYS A 361 25.36 12.85 0.50
N ASN A 362 24.18 13.04 1.11
CA ASN A 362 23.76 14.31 1.69
C ASN A 362 23.49 14.19 3.19
N ALA A 363 23.86 15.23 3.95
CA ALA A 363 23.55 15.32 5.37
C ALA A 363 22.05 15.57 5.60
N ALA A 364 21.45 14.81 6.51
CA ALA A 364 20.08 14.99 6.99
C ALA A 364 20.05 15.75 8.32
N SER A 365 18.84 16.18 8.72
CA SER A 365 18.61 16.96 9.94
C SER A 365 18.88 16.21 11.25
N ASP A 366 19.14 14.90 11.18
CA ASP A 366 19.55 14.06 12.30
C ASP A 366 21.08 14.04 12.52
N GLY A 367 21.84 14.82 11.72
CA GLY A 367 23.29 14.91 11.81
C GLY A 367 24.04 13.75 11.15
N LYS A 368 23.35 12.84 10.45
CA LYS A 368 23.93 11.75 9.67
C LYS A 368 23.76 12.02 8.18
N SER A 369 24.54 11.34 7.34
CA SER A 369 24.44 11.46 5.88
C SER A 369 23.85 10.20 5.26
N TYR A 370 23.02 10.38 4.23
CA TYR A 370 22.33 9.30 3.53
C TYR A 370 22.46 9.45 2.01
N TRP A 371 22.43 8.31 1.31
CA TRP A 371 22.36 8.28 -0.15
C TRP A 371 20.98 8.76 -0.62
N GLN A 372 20.96 9.80 -1.45
CA GLN A 372 19.76 10.40 -2.04
C GLN A 372 19.89 10.41 -3.56
N ILE A 373 18.79 10.39 -4.31
CA ILE A 373 18.85 10.55 -5.77
C ILE A 373 19.38 11.94 -6.09
N LYS A 374 20.34 12.00 -7.02
CA LYS A 374 20.93 13.24 -7.51
C LYS A 374 19.89 14.15 -8.15
#